data_AF-A0A966J560-F1
#
_entry.id   AF-A0A966J560-F1
#
_cell.length_a   1.000
_cell.length_b   1.000
_cell.length_c   1.000
_cell.angle_alpha   90.00
_cell.angle_beta   90.00
_cell.angle_gamma   90.00
#
_symmetry.space_group_name_H-M   'P 1'
#
loop_
_entity.id
_entity.type
_entity.pdbx_description
1 polymer ?
#
loop_
_entity_poly.entity_id
_entity_poly.type
_entity_poly.pdbx_seq_one_letter_code
_entity_poly.pdbx_strand_id
1 'polypeptide(L)'
;MGEWMARLEPAPPSALHRRLCDLVASSAHRPVVDVPEACLEAGEHLLDALLASGSTSRATALDLLAVDSLVTYAFQAAADDPSRLEERAARAMARIASLPAAL
;
A
#
# COMPACT_ATOMS: atom_id res chain seq x y z
N MET A 1 6.57 8.92 6.86
CA MET A 1 5.34 8.43 6.21
C MET A 1 4.27 9.52 6.12
N GLY A 2 3.72 10.02 7.23
CA GLY A 2 2.65 11.02 7.18
C GLY A 2 3.02 12.30 6.42
N GLU A 3 4.26 12.76 6.63
CA GLU A 3 4.82 13.91 5.90
C GLU A 3 4.92 13.68 4.38
N TRP A 4 5.21 12.44 3.96
CA TRP A 4 5.31 12.09 2.54
C TRP A 4 3.94 12.09 1.88
N MET A 5 2.93 11.51 2.54
CA MET A 5 1.55 11.50 2.05
C MET A 5 0.95 12.89 1.91
N ALA A 6 1.30 13.80 2.81
CA ALA A 6 0.85 15.20 2.76
C ALA A 6 1.39 15.96 1.54
N ARG A 7 2.42 15.44 0.86
CA ARG A 7 3.03 16.03 -0.34
C ARG A 7 2.64 15.36 -1.65
N LEU A 8 1.74 14.38 -1.62
CA LEU A 8 1.28 13.71 -2.84
C LEU A 8 0.63 14.71 -3.80
N GLU A 9 1.14 14.76 -5.03
CA GLU A 9 0.61 15.59 -6.11
C GLU A 9 0.46 14.75 -7.40
N PRO A 10 -0.74 14.65 -7.99
CA PRO A 10 -2.00 15.19 -7.46
C PRO A 10 -2.46 14.50 -6.18
N ALA A 11 -3.13 15.26 -5.31
CA ALA A 11 -3.74 14.69 -4.12
C ALA A 11 -4.81 13.64 -4.51
N PRO A 12 -4.84 12.46 -3.85
CA PRO A 12 -5.85 11.46 -4.15
C PRO A 12 -7.26 11.94 -3.76
N PRO A 13 -8.32 11.39 -4.39
CA PRO A 13 -9.70 11.70 -4.02
C PRO A 13 -9.95 11.50 -2.52
N SER A 14 -10.76 12.37 -1.91
CA SER A 14 -10.89 12.47 -0.44
C SER A 14 -11.24 11.16 0.28
N ALA A 15 -12.09 10.31 -0.32
CA ALA A 15 -12.44 9.01 0.22
C ALA A 15 -11.23 8.05 0.26
N LEU A 16 -10.46 8.01 -0.84
CA LEU A 16 -9.24 7.22 -0.94
C LEU A 16 -8.17 7.77 0.00
N HIS A 17 -7.98 9.09 0.04
CA HIS A 17 -7.01 9.73 0.92
C HIS A 17 -7.27 9.38 2.40
N ARG A 18 -8.52 9.50 2.86
CA ARG A 18 -8.90 9.13 4.23
C ARG A 18 -8.57 7.66 4.51
N ARG A 19 -8.95 6.77 3.60
CA ARG A 19 -8.68 5.33 3.75
C ARG A 19 -7.19 5.02 3.83
N LEU A 20 -6.38 5.65 2.98
CA LEU A 20 -4.92 5.51 3.01
C LEU A 20 -4.34 5.99 4.34
N CYS A 21 -4.77 7.15 4.84
CA CYS A 21 -4.33 7.69 6.12
C CYS A 21 -4.66 6.75 7.28
N ASP A 22 -5.84 6.14 7.28
CA ASP A 22 -6.24 5.15 8.30
C ASP A 22 -5.34 3.91 8.26
N LEU A 23 -5.05 3.38 7.06
CA LEU A 23 -4.25 2.17 6.87
C LEU A 23 -2.80 2.32 7.33
N VAL A 24 -2.25 3.53 7.22
CA VAL A 24 -0.84 3.81 7.53
C VAL A 24 -0.66 4.60 8.83
N ALA A 25 -1.73 4.82 9.60
CA ALA A 25 -1.72 5.61 10.82
C ALA A 25 -0.69 5.11 11.84
N SER A 26 -0.58 3.79 12.01
CA SER A 26 0.41 3.15 12.90
C SER A 26 1.86 3.39 12.45
N SER A 27 2.06 3.62 11.16
CA SER A 27 3.36 3.89 10.54
C SER A 27 3.61 5.39 10.28
N ALA A 28 2.68 6.27 10.67
CA ALA A 28 2.74 7.69 10.32
C ALA A 28 4.05 8.37 10.76
N HIS A 29 4.60 7.92 11.88
CA HIS A 29 5.79 8.47 12.54
C HIS A 29 7.11 7.93 11.95
N ARG A 30 7.06 6.90 11.10
CA ARG A 30 8.25 6.35 10.45
C ARG A 30 8.88 7.41 9.51
N PRO A 31 10.21 7.43 9.37
CA PRO A 31 10.90 8.36 8.48
C PRO A 31 10.49 8.17 7.00
N VAL A 32 10.78 9.16 6.16
CA VAL A 32 10.44 9.12 4.72
C VAL A 32 11.11 7.95 3.99
N VAL A 33 12.33 7.58 4.41
CA VAL A 33 13.07 6.44 3.82
C VAL A 33 12.34 5.10 3.98
N ASP A 34 11.44 4.99 4.96
CA ASP A 34 10.67 3.77 5.23
C ASP A 34 9.31 3.76 4.51
N VAL A 35 8.96 4.82 3.77
CA VAL A 35 7.69 4.91 3.03
C VAL A 35 7.48 3.71 2.09
N PRO A 36 8.47 3.28 1.29
CA PRO A 36 8.28 2.11 0.41
C PRO A 36 7.85 0.86 1.18
N GLU A 37 8.51 0.58 2.31
CA GLU A 37 8.19 -0.60 3.12
C GLU A 37 6.82 -0.45 3.81
N ALA A 38 6.56 0.70 4.44
CA ALA A 38 5.32 0.95 5.16
C ALA A 38 4.09 0.86 4.24
N CYS A 39 4.22 1.31 2.99
CA CYS A 39 3.18 1.17 1.98
C CYS A 39 2.94 -0.29 1.58
N LEU A 40 4.01 -1.06 1.30
CA LEU A 40 3.90 -2.48 0.95
C LEU A 40 3.29 -3.28 2.11
N GLU A 41 3.77 -3.08 3.33
CA GLU A 41 3.22 -3.73 4.53
C GLU A 41 1.72 -3.45 4.70
N ALA A 42 1.29 -2.20 4.56
CA ALA A 42 -0.12 -1.85 4.69
C ALA A 42 -0.98 -2.44 3.56
N GLY A 43 -0.46 -2.43 2.33
CA GLY A 43 -1.15 -2.98 1.15
C GLY A 43 -1.34 -4.48 1.26
N GLU A 44 -0.30 -5.21 1.68
CA GLU A 44 -0.36 -6.65 1.87
C GLU A 44 -1.31 -7.06 3.00
N HIS A 45 -1.29 -6.39 4.16
CA HIS A 45 -2.23 -6.69 5.24
C HIS A 45 -3.69 -6.47 4.82
N LEU A 46 -3.96 -5.40 4.07
CA LEU A 46 -5.30 -5.15 3.56
C LEU A 46 -5.71 -6.19 2.50
N LEU A 47 -4.80 -6.55 1.59
CA LEU A 47 -5.06 -7.55 0.57
C LEU A 47 -5.34 -8.92 1.19
N ASP A 48 -4.58 -9.32 2.21
CA ASP A 48 -4.81 -10.56 2.97
C ASP A 48 -6.21 -10.57 3.61
N ALA A 49 -6.59 -9.47 4.28
CA ALA A 49 -7.92 -9.34 4.88
C ALA A 49 -9.05 -9.38 3.83
N LEU A 50 -8.84 -8.78 2.65
CA LEU A 50 -9.80 -8.82 1.55
C LEU A 50 -9.95 -10.23 0.99
N LEU A 51 -8.85 -10.94 0.75
CA LEU A 51 -8.86 -12.30 0.25
C LEU A 51 -9.55 -13.23 1.26
N ALA A 52 -9.19 -13.14 2.53
CA ALA A 52 -9.82 -13.91 3.61
C ALA A 52 -11.33 -13.64 3.75
N SER A 53 -11.80 -12.45 3.39
CA SER A 53 -13.24 -12.12 3.45
C SER A 53 -14.08 -12.80 2.36
N GLY A 54 -13.46 -13.27 1.27
CA GLY A 54 -14.16 -13.83 0.10
C GLY A 54 -15.10 -12.85 -0.63
N SER A 55 -15.07 -11.55 -0.27
CA SER A 55 -16.03 -10.56 -0.76
C SER A 55 -15.64 -10.01 -2.14
N THR A 56 -16.45 -10.34 -3.15
CA THR A 56 -16.35 -9.78 -4.51
C THR A 56 -17.30 -8.60 -4.75
N SER A 57 -17.90 -8.07 -3.68
CA SER A 57 -18.90 -7.01 -3.79
C SER A 57 -18.27 -5.66 -4.12
N ARG A 58 -19.06 -4.73 -4.66
CA ARG A 58 -18.62 -3.35 -4.89
C ARG A 58 -18.14 -2.65 -3.60
N ALA A 59 -18.51 -3.14 -2.42
CA ALA A 59 -18.09 -2.58 -1.15
C ALA A 59 -16.57 -2.72 -0.92
N THR A 60 -15.90 -3.72 -1.51
CA THR A 60 -14.44 -3.90 -1.41
C THR A 60 -13.66 -3.13 -2.47
N ALA A 61 -14.32 -2.50 -3.44
CA ALA A 61 -13.65 -1.79 -4.53
C ALA A 61 -12.75 -0.64 -4.04
N LEU A 62 -13.17 0.08 -2.99
CA LEU A 62 -12.35 1.15 -2.41
C LEU A 62 -11.09 0.58 -1.75
N ASP A 63 -11.20 -0.57 -1.08
CA ASP A 63 -10.07 -1.21 -0.42
C ASP A 63 -9.09 -1.80 -1.44
N LEU A 64 -9.58 -2.39 -2.53
CA LEU A 64 -8.73 -2.82 -3.65
C LEU A 64 -8.00 -1.64 -4.29
N LEU A 65 -8.68 -0.52 -4.50
CA LEU A 65 -8.03 0.71 -4.99
C LEU A 65 -7.00 1.24 -3.99
N ALA A 66 -7.24 1.12 -2.68
CA ALA A 66 -6.27 1.49 -1.66
C ALA A 66 -5.03 0.58 -1.71
N VAL A 67 -5.19 -0.73 -1.89
CA VAL A 67 -4.06 -1.66 -2.10
C VAL A 67 -3.24 -1.24 -3.32
N ASP A 68 -3.89 -1.04 -4.47
CA ASP A 68 -3.22 -0.62 -5.71
C ASP A 68 -2.45 0.71 -5.55
N SER A 69 -3.08 1.67 -4.86
CA SER A 69 -2.46 2.97 -4.57
C SER A 69 -1.25 2.82 -3.64
N LEU A 70 -1.34 2.00 -2.60
CA LEU A 70 -0.22 1.75 -1.67
C LEU A 70 0.96 1.12 -2.41
N VAL A 71 0.73 0.15 -3.29
CA VAL A 71 1.78 -0.45 -4.12
C VAL A 71 2.40 0.59 -5.05
N THR A 72 1.57 1.39 -5.73
CA THR A 72 2.02 2.47 -6.61
C THR A 72 2.89 3.48 -5.85
N TYR A 73 2.44 3.91 -4.67
CA TYR A 73 3.15 4.86 -3.83
C TYR A 73 4.44 4.29 -3.22
N ALA A 74 4.48 2.99 -2.93
CA ALA A 74 5.70 2.34 -2.51
C ALA A 74 6.80 2.46 -3.57
N PHE A 75 6.45 2.20 -4.84
CA PHE A 75 7.38 2.31 -5.95
C PHE A 75 7.71 3.76 -6.32
N GLN A 76 6.74 4.66 -6.24
CA GLN A 76 6.98 6.09 -6.41
C GLN A 76 8.01 6.61 -5.39
N ALA A 77 7.86 6.27 -4.11
CA ALA A 77 8.81 6.64 -3.07
C ALA A 77 10.17 5.93 -3.25
N ALA A 78 10.18 4.69 -3.75
CA ALA A 78 11.40 3.96 -4.03
C ALA A 78 12.18 4.50 -5.24
N ALA A 79 11.53 5.23 -6.15
CA ALA A 79 12.16 5.78 -7.35
C ALA A 79 13.27 6.81 -7.04
N ASP A 80 13.25 7.41 -5.85
CA ASP A 80 14.33 8.31 -5.38
C ASP A 80 15.65 7.55 -5.11
N ASP A 81 15.59 6.23 -4.88
CA ASP A 81 16.74 5.32 -4.80
C ASP A 81 16.49 4.06 -5.64
N PRO A 82 16.73 4.14 -6.97
CA PRO A 82 16.41 3.07 -7.91
C PRO A 82 17.20 1.78 -7.67
N SER A 83 18.33 1.86 -6.97
CA SER A 83 19.25 0.72 -6.78
C SER A 83 18.59 -0.47 -6.05
N ARG A 84 17.54 -0.21 -5.28
CA ARG A 84 16.78 -1.22 -4.52
C ARG A 84 15.41 -1.53 -5.10
N LEU A 85 15.06 -0.96 -6.26
CA LEU A 85 13.71 -1.08 -6.82
C LEU A 85 13.39 -2.53 -7.21
N GLU A 86 14.34 -3.21 -7.85
CA GLU A 86 14.19 -4.61 -8.26
C GLU A 86 14.03 -5.56 -7.07
N GLU A 87 14.86 -5.41 -6.03
CA GLU A 87 14.77 -6.19 -4.80
C GLU A 87 13.40 -5.99 -4.11
N ARG A 88 12.94 -4.74 -4.00
CA ARG A 88 11.64 -4.41 -3.40
C ARG A 88 10.50 -5.02 -4.19
N ALA A 89 10.53 -4.92 -5.52
CA ALA A 89 9.51 -5.49 -6.39
C ALA A 89 9.47 -7.02 -6.27
N ALA A 90 10.62 -7.68 -6.32
CA ALA A 90 10.72 -9.13 -6.17
C ALA A 90 10.15 -9.60 -4.82
N ARG A 91 10.48 -8.90 -3.73
CA ARG A 91 9.97 -9.21 -2.39
C ARG A 91 8.47 -8.98 -2.27
N ALA A 92 7.95 -7.86 -2.78
CA ALA A 92 6.53 -7.57 -2.78
C ALA A 92 5.74 -8.65 -3.54
N MET A 93 6.21 -9.02 -4.73
CA MET A 93 5.59 -10.08 -5.54
C MET A 93 5.60 -11.44 -4.83
N ALA A 94 6.71 -11.80 -4.17
CA ALA A 94 6.79 -13.03 -3.40
C ALA A 94 5.81 -13.05 -2.22
N ARG A 95 5.68 -11.93 -1.49
CA ARG A 95 4.74 -11.80 -0.38
C ARG A 95 3.29 -11.87 -0.85
N ILE A 96 2.94 -11.14 -1.91
CA ILE A 96 1.59 -11.19 -2.51
C ILE A 96 1.26 -12.61 -3.00
N ALA A 97 2.19 -13.28 -3.68
CA ALA A 97 1.98 -14.65 -4.16
C ALA A 97 1.82 -15.69 -3.04
N SER A 98 2.31 -15.38 -1.82
CA SER A 98 2.15 -16.23 -0.64
C SER A 98 0.84 -16.02 0.11
N LEU A 99 0.04 -14.99 -0.25
CA LEU A 99 -1.23 -14.74 0.41
C LEU A 99 -2.23 -15.88 0.12
N PRO A 100 -2.90 -16.42 1.14
CA PRO A 100 -3.86 -17.49 0.95
C PRO A 100 -5.06 -16.98 0.13
N ALA A 101 -5.35 -17.67 -0.98
CA ALA A 101 -6.65 -17.49 -1.64
C ALA A 101 -7.73 -18.11 -0.75
N ALA A 102 -8.86 -17.41 -0.56
CA ALA A 102 -10.03 -18.02 0.04
C ALA A 102 -10.41 -19.27 -0.79
N LEU A 103 -10.30 -20.44 -0.17
CA LEU A 103 -10.78 -21.73 -0.68
C LEU A 103 -12.29 -21.82 -0.51
#